data_AF-A0AAD3DA12-F1
#
_entry.id   AF-A0AAD3DA12-F1
#
_cell.length_a   1.000
_cell.length_b   1.000
_cell.length_c   1.000
_cell.angle_alpha   90.00
_cell.angle_beta   90.00
_cell.angle_gamma   90.00
#
_symmetry.space_group_name_H-M   'P 1'
#
loop_
_entity.id
_entity.type
_entity.pdbx_description
1 polymer ?
#
loop_
_entity_poly.entity_id
_entity_poly.type
_entity_poly.pdbx_seq_one_letter_code
_entity_poly.pdbx_strand_id
1 'polypeptide(L)'
;MEALPNIIRDEGEKVYTYYKHEVITKSLQENAHNLAVNTKCRFLTSKGKNGKKRKLDDATVVLPEQDNDPKSERITIMYPKGSTYNIRKSFLYPILEKDYQILVSPETDLYRRLCWVHTRPNDSFIEIGSDYGFNIGSVVCDKKLGIDKSAESVATSKKNYPIDDFIELNLLEIPEEEIIEVLSERKLRNEDVDGGLVVAIDINGNRELEAVEDCLKRVLECWVPKLVIVKSRSLYAKMTELNIGNDV
;
A
#
# COMPACT_ATOMS: atom_id res chain seq x y z
N MET A 1 -23.56 -16.02 5.45
CA MET A 1 -22.34 -15.26 5.09
C MET A 1 -22.19 -14.14 6.11
N GLU A 2 -21.57 -14.43 7.24
CA GLU A 2 -21.05 -13.43 8.18
C GLU A 2 -19.60 -13.80 8.48
N ALA A 3 -18.66 -13.00 7.98
CA ALA A 3 -17.38 -12.75 8.64
C ALA A 3 -16.63 -11.62 7.92
N LEU A 4 -16.69 -10.43 8.49
CA LEU A 4 -15.51 -9.57 8.67
C LEU A 4 -15.64 -9.00 10.08
N PRO A 5 -14.89 -9.56 11.06
CA PRO A 5 -14.25 -8.65 12.03
C PRO A 5 -12.78 -8.98 12.34
N ASN A 6 -12.22 -10.11 11.90
CA ASN A 6 -10.78 -10.46 11.90
C ASN A 6 -10.67 -11.85 11.25
N ILE A 7 -10.11 -11.97 10.04
CA ILE A 7 -10.09 -13.26 9.33
C ILE A 7 -9.07 -14.20 9.97
N ILE A 8 -9.63 -15.28 10.55
CA ILE A 8 -9.14 -16.61 10.96
C ILE A 8 -8.08 -16.65 12.08
N ARG A 9 -8.37 -17.51 13.06
CA ARG A 9 -7.57 -17.82 14.25
C ARG A 9 -7.46 -19.34 14.34
N ASP A 10 -6.27 -19.85 14.12
CA ASP A 10 -5.73 -20.97 14.89
C ASP A 10 -4.53 -20.50 15.72
N GLU A 11 -4.24 -21.20 16.82
CA GLU A 11 -3.19 -20.82 17.77
C GLU A 11 -1.83 -20.67 17.07
N GLY A 12 -1.42 -19.42 16.81
CA GLY A 12 -0.19 -19.08 16.08
C GLY A 12 -0.39 -18.33 14.74
N GLU A 13 -1.64 -18.17 14.28
CA GLU A 13 -1.94 -17.48 13.01
C GLU A 13 -1.82 -15.95 13.09
N LYS A 14 -1.41 -15.36 11.96
CA LYS A 14 -1.28 -13.90 11.79
C LYS A 14 -2.67 -13.29 11.58
N VAL A 15 -3.10 -12.45 12.51
CA VAL A 15 -4.39 -11.76 12.42
C VAL A 15 -4.26 -10.47 11.62
N TYR A 16 -4.99 -10.36 10.52
CA TYR A 16 -4.99 -9.15 9.70
C TYR A 16 -6.05 -8.14 10.14
N THR A 17 -5.62 -6.89 10.32
CA THR A 17 -6.52 -5.78 10.66
C THR A 17 -6.90 -4.99 9.42
N TYR A 18 -8.19 -4.80 9.21
CA TYR A 18 -8.72 -4.00 8.10
C TYR A 18 -8.82 -2.54 8.46
N TYR A 19 -8.36 -1.68 7.56
CA TYR A 19 -8.51 -0.24 7.65
C TYR A 19 -9.02 0.32 6.33
N LYS A 20 -9.87 1.33 6.45
CA LYS A 20 -10.18 2.17 5.31
C LYS A 20 -9.05 3.16 5.08
N HIS A 21 -8.89 3.63 3.84
CA HIS A 21 -7.87 4.62 3.52
C HIS A 21 -7.98 5.92 4.36
N GLU A 22 -9.17 6.25 4.88
CA GLU A 22 -9.40 7.39 5.77
C GLU A 22 -8.55 7.37 7.03
N VAL A 23 -8.19 6.18 7.53
CA VAL A 23 -7.30 6.04 8.68
C VAL A 23 -5.97 6.75 8.44
N ILE A 24 -5.54 6.84 7.18
CA ILE A 24 -4.29 7.49 6.77
C ILE A 24 -4.55 8.95 6.38
N THR A 25 -5.68 9.23 5.71
CA THR A 25 -5.94 10.57 5.15
C THR A 25 -6.62 11.52 6.13
N LYS A 26 -7.60 11.05 6.92
CA LYS A 26 -8.34 11.86 7.91
C LYS A 26 -7.54 12.06 9.20
N SER A 27 -6.83 11.03 9.68
CA SER A 27 -5.97 11.17 10.87
C SER A 27 -4.94 12.29 10.72
N LEU A 28 -4.51 12.62 9.50
CA LEU A 28 -3.63 13.76 9.28
C LEU A 28 -4.33 15.10 9.14
N GLN A 29 -5.51 15.14 8.54
CA GLN A 29 -6.21 16.42 8.37
C GLN A 29 -6.82 16.91 9.67
N GLU A 30 -7.37 15.97 10.45
CA GLU A 30 -8.05 16.26 11.71
C GLU A 30 -7.10 16.11 12.90
N ASN A 31 -6.19 15.12 12.88
CA ASN A 31 -5.32 14.78 14.02
C ASN A 31 -3.81 14.95 13.73
N ALA A 32 -3.38 15.76 12.74
CA ALA A 32 -1.93 15.98 12.52
C ALA A 32 -1.19 16.53 13.75
N HIS A 33 -1.90 17.16 14.69
CA HIS A 33 -1.35 17.59 15.97
C HIS A 33 -1.12 16.44 16.95
N ASN A 34 -1.75 15.28 16.74
CA ASN A 34 -1.62 14.06 17.55
C ASN A 34 -0.67 13.03 16.94
N LEU A 35 -0.01 13.35 15.82
CA LEU A 35 1.03 12.47 15.29
C LEU A 35 2.17 12.42 16.30
N ALA A 36 2.53 11.22 16.72
CA ALA A 36 3.63 11.02 17.63
C ALA A 36 4.93 11.57 17.00
N VAL A 37 5.80 12.10 17.85
CA VAL A 37 7.20 12.36 17.50
C VAL A 37 7.80 11.10 16.87
N ASN A 38 8.66 11.28 15.88
CA ASN A 38 9.31 10.21 15.10
C ASN A 38 8.37 9.40 14.20
N THR A 39 7.09 9.78 14.07
CA THR A 39 6.19 9.17 13.09
C THR A 39 6.80 9.30 11.70
N LYS A 40 7.01 8.16 11.02
CA LYS A 40 7.50 8.14 9.65
C LYS A 40 6.39 8.54 8.69
N CYS A 41 6.70 9.49 7.82
CA CYS A 41 5.77 10.03 6.84
C CYS A 41 6.39 10.04 5.45
N ARG A 42 5.52 9.98 4.46
CA ARG A 42 5.77 10.46 3.11
C ARG A 42 5.05 11.77 2.88
N PHE A 43 5.38 12.50 1.81
CA PHE A 43 4.69 13.75 1.53
C PHE A 43 4.64 14.15 0.05
N LEU A 44 3.67 15.03 -0.23
CA LEU A 44 3.56 15.73 -1.49
C LEU A 44 4.38 17.01 -1.47
N THR A 45 5.28 17.17 -2.44
CA THR A 45 5.92 18.46 -2.68
C THR A 45 4.88 19.48 -3.17
N SER A 46 4.95 20.72 -2.67
CA SER A 46 4.18 21.82 -3.23
C SER A 46 4.55 22.02 -4.70
N LYS A 47 3.61 22.50 -5.53
CA LYS A 47 3.87 22.84 -6.94
C LYS A 47 5.22 23.55 -7.03
N GLY A 48 6.15 22.99 -7.81
CA GLY A 48 7.40 23.68 -8.11
C GLY A 48 7.09 25.05 -8.74
N LYS A 49 8.06 25.98 -8.72
CA LYS A 49 7.92 27.36 -9.25
C LYS A 49 7.31 27.47 -10.66
N ASN A 50 7.28 26.37 -11.42
CA ASN A 50 6.79 26.29 -12.80
C ASN A 50 5.37 25.69 -12.93
N GLY A 51 4.59 25.62 -11.85
CA GLY A 51 3.21 25.12 -11.89
C GLY A 51 3.07 23.62 -12.18
N LYS A 52 4.17 22.86 -12.21
CA LYS A 52 4.16 21.40 -12.38
C LYS A 52 3.31 20.73 -11.30
N LYS A 53 2.65 19.63 -11.67
CA LYS A 53 1.82 18.80 -10.78
C LYS A 53 2.62 18.45 -9.52
N ARG A 54 1.93 18.37 -8.37
CA ARG A 54 2.52 17.96 -7.09
C ARG A 54 3.25 16.64 -7.31
N LYS A 55 4.54 16.58 -6.95
CA LYS A 55 5.33 15.35 -7.04
C LYS A 55 5.42 14.73 -5.65
N LEU A 56 5.28 13.42 -5.58
CA LEU A 56 5.55 12.66 -4.37
C LEU A 56 7.08 12.63 -4.15
N ASP A 57 7.53 12.84 -2.90
CA ASP A 57 8.96 12.84 -2.54
C ASP A 57 9.39 11.47 -1.99
N ASP A 58 10.40 10.87 -2.61
CA ASP A 58 10.86 9.51 -2.29
C ASP A 58 11.64 9.43 -0.97
N ALA A 59 11.78 10.53 -0.21
CA ALA A 59 12.27 10.49 1.15
C ALA A 59 11.18 10.01 2.14
N THR A 60 11.60 9.20 3.11
CA THR A 60 10.83 9.02 4.35
C THR A 60 11.31 10.07 5.33
N VAL A 61 10.38 10.85 5.87
CA VAL A 61 10.66 11.93 6.83
C VAL A 61 10.06 11.60 8.18
N VAL A 62 10.55 12.26 9.22
CA VAL A 62 10.01 12.10 10.58
C VAL A 62 9.54 13.44 11.14
N LEU A 63 8.64 13.39 12.11
CA LEU A 63 8.24 14.56 12.89
C LEU A 63 9.22 14.76 14.04
N PRO A 64 9.97 15.88 14.09
CA PRO A 64 10.91 16.14 15.18
C PRO A 64 10.18 16.49 16.48
N GLU A 65 10.89 16.38 17.61
CA GLU A 65 10.49 16.95 18.90
C GLU A 65 10.52 18.49 18.82
N GLN A 66 9.50 19.11 18.24
CA GLN A 66 9.34 20.55 18.27
C GLN A 66 7.90 20.92 18.61
N ASP A 67 7.76 22.12 19.19
CA ASP A 67 6.51 22.73 19.62
C ASP A 67 5.64 23.04 18.40
N ASN A 68 4.94 22.00 17.93
CA ASN A 68 4.05 22.10 16.78
C ASN A 68 2.82 22.88 17.23
N ASP A 69 2.76 24.17 16.87
CA ASP A 69 1.57 24.98 17.06
C ASP A 69 0.36 24.22 16.46
N PRO A 70 -0.60 23.76 17.30
CA PRO A 70 -1.74 22.99 16.82
C PRO A 70 -2.57 23.80 15.82
N LYS A 71 -2.53 25.14 15.92
CA LYS A 71 -3.25 26.06 15.03
C LYS A 71 -2.54 26.31 13.69
N SER A 72 -1.26 25.99 13.58
CA SER A 72 -0.53 26.14 12.32
C SER A 72 -1.00 25.13 11.29
N GLU A 73 -1.28 25.56 10.05
CA GLU A 73 -1.53 24.64 8.93
C GLU A 73 -0.26 23.89 8.48
N ARG A 74 0.91 24.33 8.94
CA ARG A 74 2.21 23.77 8.60
C ARG A 74 2.87 23.10 9.80
N ILE A 75 3.66 22.09 9.51
CA ILE A 75 4.41 21.30 10.49
C ILE A 75 5.85 21.12 9.98
N THR A 76 6.80 21.09 10.91
CA THR A 76 8.20 20.80 10.60
C THR A 76 8.36 19.30 10.38
N ILE A 77 9.00 18.91 9.28
CA ILE A 77 9.47 17.55 9.03
C ILE A 77 11.00 17.53 8.97
N MET A 78 11.59 16.41 9.33
CA MET A 78 13.05 16.18 9.27
C MET A 78 13.36 15.07 8.27
N TYR A 79 14.26 15.36 7.34
CA TYR A 79 14.79 14.38 6.39
C TYR A 79 15.83 13.48 7.08
N PRO A 80 16.15 12.29 6.51
CA PRO A 80 17.15 11.38 7.08
C PRO A 80 18.53 12.00 7.28
N LYS A 81 18.89 13.02 6.50
CA LYS A 81 20.15 13.76 6.61
C LYS A 81 20.13 14.90 7.64
N GLY A 82 19.06 15.03 8.41
CA GLY A 82 18.90 16.03 9.47
C GLY A 82 18.39 17.40 9.02
N SER A 83 18.33 17.69 7.72
CA SER A 83 17.71 18.92 7.22
C SER A 83 16.21 18.94 7.52
N THR A 84 15.65 20.12 7.80
CA THR A 84 14.22 20.26 8.08
C THR A 84 13.49 21.05 7.00
N TYR A 85 12.17 20.85 6.91
CA TYR A 85 11.30 21.57 5.99
C TYR A 85 9.92 21.77 6.62
N ASN A 86 9.35 22.96 6.45
CA ASN A 86 7.97 23.22 6.87
C ASN A 86 7.02 22.83 5.75
N ILE A 87 6.05 21.95 6.00
CA ILE A 87 5.09 21.47 5.01
C ILE A 87 3.65 21.63 5.50
N ARG A 88 2.69 21.76 4.59
CA ARG A 88 1.26 21.72 4.96
C ARG A 88 0.92 20.35 5.53
N LYS A 89 0.21 20.31 6.66
CA LYS A 89 -0.26 19.07 7.31
C LYS A 89 -1.02 18.16 6.33
N SER A 90 -1.84 18.75 5.46
CA SER A 90 -2.60 18.04 4.42
C SER A 90 -1.76 17.41 3.30
N PHE A 91 -0.44 17.64 3.28
CA PHE A 91 0.47 17.04 2.29
C PHE A 91 1.28 15.88 2.87
N LEU A 92 1.21 15.63 4.17
CA LEU A 92 1.81 14.45 4.78
C LEU A 92 0.94 13.24 4.57
N TYR A 93 1.54 12.06 4.68
CA TYR A 93 0.92 10.74 4.70
C TYR A 93 1.70 9.88 5.70
N PRO A 94 1.10 9.39 6.79
CA PRO A 94 1.82 8.58 7.75
C PRO A 94 2.04 7.19 7.14
N ILE A 95 3.22 6.62 7.38
CA ILE A 95 3.54 5.25 6.99
C ILE A 95 3.08 4.36 8.12
N LEU A 96 2.21 3.40 7.83
CA LEU A 96 1.88 2.37 8.80
C LEU A 96 3.11 1.51 9.11
N GLU A 97 3.35 1.28 10.40
CA GLU A 97 4.51 0.53 10.88
C GLU A 97 4.17 -0.85 11.42
N LYS A 98 2.89 -1.16 11.64
CA LYS A 98 2.45 -2.49 12.09
C LYS A 98 2.32 -3.42 10.89
N ASP A 99 2.70 -4.67 11.09
CA ASP A 99 2.47 -5.73 10.11
C ASP A 99 1.03 -6.27 10.20
N TYR A 100 0.66 -7.06 9.19
CA TYR A 100 -0.61 -7.74 9.02
C TYR A 100 -1.79 -6.76 8.96
N GLN A 101 -1.69 -5.83 8.03
CA GLN A 101 -2.72 -4.83 7.79
C GLN A 101 -3.30 -4.95 6.38
N ILE A 102 -4.57 -4.59 6.24
CA ILE A 102 -5.28 -4.55 4.95
C ILE A 102 -5.87 -3.16 4.79
N LEU A 103 -5.36 -2.40 3.82
CA LEU A 103 -5.86 -1.08 3.46
C LEU A 103 -6.83 -1.19 2.29
N VAL A 104 -8.04 -0.66 2.45
CA VAL A 104 -9.04 -0.67 1.38
C VAL A 104 -9.33 0.74 0.89
N SER A 105 -9.23 0.93 -0.43
CA SER A 105 -9.54 2.17 -1.14
C SER A 105 -10.61 1.93 -2.19
N PRO A 106 -11.59 2.84 -2.36
CA PRO A 106 -12.58 2.73 -3.44
C PRO A 106 -12.05 3.24 -4.79
N GLU A 107 -11.09 4.17 -4.78
CA GLU A 107 -10.63 4.87 -5.98
C GLU A 107 -9.17 4.56 -6.34
N THR A 108 -8.88 4.59 -7.65
CA THR A 108 -7.57 4.24 -8.21
C THR A 108 -6.47 5.23 -7.82
N ASP A 109 -6.75 6.53 -7.78
CA ASP A 109 -5.74 7.54 -7.43
C ASP A 109 -5.31 7.44 -5.96
N LEU A 110 -6.26 7.13 -5.08
CA LEU A 110 -6.02 6.83 -3.67
C LEU A 110 -5.25 5.51 -3.52
N TYR A 111 -5.67 4.44 -4.18
CA TYR A 111 -4.99 3.15 -4.17
C TYR A 111 -3.50 3.26 -4.57
N ARG A 112 -3.22 3.91 -5.70
CA ARG A 112 -1.84 4.13 -6.17
C ARG A 112 -1.03 4.96 -5.16
N ARG A 113 -1.67 5.98 -4.57
CA ARG A 113 -1.02 6.78 -3.52
C ARG A 113 -0.68 5.93 -2.29
N LEU A 114 -1.58 5.07 -1.84
CA LEU A 114 -1.32 4.16 -0.72
C LEU A 114 -0.16 3.21 -1.03
N CYS A 115 -0.11 2.63 -2.23
CA CYS A 115 1.01 1.78 -2.66
C CYS A 115 2.34 2.51 -2.54
N TRP A 116 2.39 3.76 -3.01
CA TRP A 116 3.58 4.59 -2.90
C TRP A 116 3.92 4.98 -1.45
N VAL A 117 2.91 5.34 -0.63
CA VAL A 117 3.14 5.75 0.76
C VAL A 117 3.75 4.62 1.59
N HIS A 118 3.24 3.40 1.43
CA HIS A 118 3.55 2.29 2.33
C HIS A 118 4.64 1.34 1.85
N THR A 119 5.16 1.53 0.65
CA THR A 119 6.36 0.81 0.17
C THR A 119 7.64 1.50 0.64
N ARG A 120 8.58 0.69 1.09
CA ARG A 120 9.92 1.11 1.55
C ARG A 120 10.99 0.56 0.62
N PRO A 121 12.20 1.18 0.56
CA PRO A 121 13.27 0.74 -0.31
C PRO A 121 13.63 -0.75 -0.18
N ASN A 122 13.58 -1.32 1.02
CA ASN A 122 13.94 -2.73 1.26
C ASN A 122 12.75 -3.70 1.12
N ASP A 123 11.56 -3.21 0.80
CA ASP A 123 10.39 -4.06 0.63
C ASP A 123 10.42 -4.81 -0.71
N SER A 124 9.65 -5.89 -0.76
CA SER A 124 9.19 -6.47 -2.03
C SER A 124 7.76 -6.03 -2.27
N PHE A 125 7.43 -5.75 -3.53
CA PHE A 125 6.11 -5.30 -3.92
C PHE A 125 5.54 -6.18 -5.03
N ILE A 126 4.32 -6.67 -4.82
CA ILE A 126 3.55 -7.39 -5.84
C ILE A 126 2.28 -6.60 -6.14
N GLU A 127 1.97 -6.39 -7.41
CA GLU A 127 0.68 -5.86 -7.85
C GLU A 127 -0.08 -6.90 -8.66
N ILE A 128 -1.26 -7.29 -8.19
CA ILE A 128 -2.19 -8.18 -8.89
C ILE A 128 -3.22 -7.33 -9.63
N GLY A 129 -3.31 -7.51 -10.95
CA GLY A 129 -4.03 -6.60 -11.85
C GLY A 129 -3.16 -5.39 -12.21
N SER A 130 -1.92 -5.61 -12.62
CA SER A 130 -0.96 -4.53 -12.88
C SER A 130 -1.25 -3.71 -14.14
N ASP A 131 -2.13 -4.18 -15.04
CA ASP A 131 -2.44 -3.54 -16.32
C ASP A 131 -1.14 -3.18 -17.08
N TYR A 132 -0.95 -1.91 -17.46
CA TYR A 132 0.26 -1.43 -18.15
C TYR A 132 1.43 -1.07 -17.22
N GLY A 133 1.40 -1.49 -15.94
CA GLY A 133 2.53 -1.40 -15.00
C GLY A 133 2.75 -0.03 -14.38
N PHE A 134 1.83 0.92 -14.54
CA PHE A 134 2.02 2.31 -14.10
C PHE A 134 2.29 2.45 -12.60
N ASN A 135 1.59 1.67 -11.78
CA ASN A 135 1.71 1.75 -10.33
C ASN A 135 3.01 1.08 -9.84
N ILE A 136 3.33 -0.12 -10.33
CA ILE A 136 4.64 -0.79 -10.17
C ILE A 136 5.80 0.17 -10.45
N GLY A 137 5.77 0.86 -11.59
CA GLY A 137 6.83 1.80 -11.97
C GLY A 137 6.96 3.03 -11.07
N SER A 138 5.96 3.29 -10.22
CA SER A 138 5.92 4.46 -9.34
C SER A 138 6.34 4.19 -7.90
N VAL A 139 6.25 2.94 -7.42
CA VAL A 139 6.63 2.59 -6.04
C VAL A 139 8.15 2.52 -5.87
N VAL A 140 8.61 2.78 -4.65
CA VAL A 140 10.05 2.87 -4.31
C VAL A 140 10.43 1.70 -3.43
N CYS A 141 10.80 0.59 -4.05
CA CYS A 141 11.25 -0.64 -3.42
C CYS A 141 12.22 -1.43 -4.32
N ASP A 142 12.96 -2.37 -3.74
CA ASP A 142 14.02 -3.14 -4.37
C ASP A 142 13.47 -4.11 -5.42
N LYS A 143 12.48 -4.92 -5.03
CA LYS A 143 11.92 -5.97 -5.88
C LYS A 143 10.46 -5.70 -6.18
N LYS A 144 10.10 -5.80 -7.46
CA LYS A 144 8.75 -5.53 -7.96
C LYS A 144 8.30 -6.62 -8.91
N LEU A 145 7.05 -7.05 -8.75
CA LEU A 145 6.40 -8.00 -9.63
C LEU A 145 4.99 -7.51 -9.98
N GLY A 146 4.75 -7.24 -11.26
CA GLY A 146 3.41 -7.04 -11.78
C GLY A 146 2.81 -8.36 -12.27
N ILE A 147 1.60 -8.67 -11.83
CA ILE A 147 0.84 -9.84 -12.23
C ILE A 147 -0.40 -9.36 -12.97
N ASP A 148 -0.60 -9.83 -14.21
CA ASP A 148 -1.82 -9.60 -14.96
C ASP A 148 -2.24 -10.85 -15.73
N LYS A 149 -3.55 -11.01 -15.99
CA LYS A 149 -4.04 -12.11 -16.83
C LYS A 149 -3.91 -11.80 -18.33
N SER A 150 -3.69 -10.54 -18.69
CA SER A 150 -3.60 -10.08 -20.07
C SER A 150 -2.16 -10.14 -20.54
N ALA A 151 -1.86 -11.09 -21.44
CA ALA A 151 -0.57 -11.20 -22.12
C ALA A 151 -0.13 -9.87 -22.76
N GLU A 152 -1.07 -9.13 -23.35
CA GLU A 152 -0.82 -7.82 -23.98
C GLU A 152 -0.40 -6.76 -22.96
N SER A 153 -1.07 -6.71 -21.81
CA SER A 153 -0.75 -5.79 -20.72
C SER A 153 0.63 -6.10 -20.13
N VAL A 154 0.95 -7.38 -19.94
CA VAL A 154 2.28 -7.84 -19.48
C VAL A 154 3.37 -7.47 -20.48
N ALA A 155 3.17 -7.74 -21.76
CA ALA A 155 4.14 -7.40 -22.82
C ALA A 155 4.41 -5.89 -22.88
N THR A 156 3.35 -5.08 -22.77
CA THR A 156 3.44 -3.62 -22.73
C THR A 156 4.18 -3.14 -21.48
N SER A 157 3.89 -3.74 -20.32
CA SER A 157 4.56 -3.42 -19.06
C SER A 157 6.06 -3.71 -19.11
N LYS A 158 6.47 -4.88 -19.60
CA LYS A 158 7.89 -5.23 -19.80
C LYS A 158 8.62 -4.26 -20.70
N LYS A 159 7.94 -3.74 -21.73
CA LYS A 159 8.51 -2.72 -22.62
C LYS A 159 8.67 -1.37 -21.93
N ASN A 160 7.69 -0.96 -21.13
CA ASN A 160 7.68 0.34 -20.45
C ASN A 160 8.60 0.37 -19.23
N TYR A 161 8.77 -0.77 -18.56
CA TYR A 161 9.47 -0.93 -17.28
C TYR A 161 10.43 -2.13 -17.35
N PRO A 162 11.50 -2.07 -18.16
CA PRO A 162 12.35 -3.24 -18.46
C PRO A 162 13.21 -3.74 -17.29
N ILE A 163 13.23 -3.02 -16.17
CA ILE A 163 13.97 -3.39 -14.95
C ILE A 163 13.07 -4.14 -13.97
N ASP A 164 11.75 -3.93 -14.04
CA ASP A 164 10.77 -4.55 -13.15
C ASP A 164 10.29 -5.90 -13.74
N ASP A 165 9.88 -6.86 -12.90
CA ASP A 165 9.39 -8.16 -13.38
C ASP A 165 7.87 -8.13 -13.62
N PHE A 166 7.42 -8.87 -14.63
CA PHE A 166 6.01 -9.02 -14.96
C PHE A 166 5.70 -10.43 -15.42
N ILE A 167 4.58 -10.99 -14.97
CA ILE A 167 4.13 -12.31 -15.38
C ILE A 167 2.66 -12.30 -15.81
N GLU A 168 2.38 -13.12 -16.82
CA GLU A 168 1.02 -13.46 -17.20
C GLU A 168 0.53 -14.59 -16.28
N LEU A 169 -0.45 -14.30 -15.43
CA LEU A 169 -0.97 -15.26 -14.47
C LEU A 169 -2.39 -14.91 -14.06
N ASN A 170 -3.28 -15.91 -14.06
CA ASN A 170 -4.59 -15.77 -13.42
C ASN A 170 -4.56 -16.38 -12.02
N LEU A 171 -4.32 -15.52 -11.03
CA LEU A 171 -4.18 -15.94 -9.63
C LEU A 171 -5.44 -16.62 -9.06
N LEU A 172 -6.60 -16.54 -9.70
CA LEU A 172 -7.82 -17.23 -9.25
C LEU A 172 -7.96 -18.65 -9.80
N GLU A 173 -7.17 -19.04 -10.81
CA GLU A 173 -7.35 -20.29 -11.56
C GLU A 173 -6.21 -21.31 -11.38
N ILE A 174 -5.06 -20.88 -10.85
CA ILE A 174 -3.92 -21.78 -10.61
C ILE A 174 -4.02 -22.47 -9.24
N PRO A 175 -3.32 -23.59 -8.98
CA PRO A 175 -3.17 -24.20 -7.65
C PRO A 175 -2.45 -23.31 -6.62
N GLU A 176 -2.57 -23.62 -5.33
CA GLU A 176 -1.90 -22.86 -4.25
C GLU A 176 -0.38 -23.03 -4.28
N GLU A 177 0.10 -24.22 -4.67
CA GLU A 177 1.51 -24.53 -4.81
C GLU A 177 2.17 -23.60 -5.83
N GLU A 178 1.53 -23.38 -6.97
CA GLU A 178 2.01 -22.46 -8.01
C GLU A 178 2.03 -21.00 -7.50
N ILE A 179 1.06 -20.60 -6.66
CA ILE A 179 1.09 -19.28 -6.01
C ILE A 179 2.32 -19.15 -5.11
N ILE A 180 2.60 -20.16 -4.29
CA ILE A 180 3.75 -20.16 -3.37
C ILE A 180 5.06 -20.08 -4.17
N GLU A 181 5.16 -20.81 -5.28
CA GLU A 181 6.34 -20.85 -6.14
C GLU A 181 6.72 -19.46 -6.70
N VAL A 182 5.74 -18.60 -7.00
CA VAL A 182 5.98 -17.22 -7.47
C VAL A 182 6.94 -16.46 -6.56
N LEU A 183 6.79 -16.59 -5.23
CA LEU A 183 7.66 -15.90 -4.26
C LEU A 183 9.08 -16.48 -4.25
N SER A 184 9.20 -17.82 -4.26
CA SER A 184 10.49 -18.50 -4.15
C SER A 184 11.36 -18.28 -5.37
N GLU A 185 10.80 -18.40 -6.58
CA GLU A 185 11.54 -18.24 -7.83
C GLU A 185 12.13 -16.83 -7.97
N ARG A 186 11.36 -15.82 -7.55
CA ARG A 186 11.71 -14.40 -7.68
C ARG A 186 12.41 -13.84 -6.45
N LYS A 187 12.61 -14.66 -5.41
CA LYS A 187 13.21 -14.27 -4.13
C LYS A 187 12.52 -13.03 -3.54
N LEU A 188 11.19 -12.99 -3.60
CA LEU A 188 10.40 -11.85 -3.14
C LEU A 188 10.24 -11.83 -1.61
N ARG A 189 10.58 -12.91 -0.92
CA ARG A 189 10.80 -12.90 0.53
C ARG A 189 12.28 -12.69 0.81
N ASN A 190 12.60 -11.64 1.54
CA ASN A 190 13.91 -11.44 2.17
C ASN A 190 13.76 -11.80 3.65
N GLU A 191 14.25 -12.96 4.05
CA GLU A 191 14.25 -13.36 5.48
C GLU A 191 15.33 -12.62 6.28
N ASP A 192 16.37 -12.12 5.59
CA ASP A 192 17.58 -11.54 6.20
C ASP A 192 17.62 -10.01 6.26
N VAL A 193 16.57 -9.30 5.84
CA VAL A 193 16.60 -7.83 5.67
C VAL A 193 15.40 -7.18 6.35
N ASP A 194 15.59 -5.98 6.91
CA ASP A 194 14.52 -5.11 7.44
C ASP A 194 13.63 -4.60 6.29
N GLY A 195 12.75 -5.48 5.83
CA GLY A 195 11.81 -5.30 4.71
C GLY A 195 10.74 -6.39 4.75
N GLY A 196 9.61 -6.15 4.10
CA GLY A 196 8.54 -7.14 4.04
C GLY A 196 7.79 -7.12 2.72
N LEU A 197 6.93 -8.12 2.53
CA LEU A 197 6.12 -8.22 1.33
C LEU A 197 4.89 -7.31 1.43
N VAL A 198 4.78 -6.35 0.51
CA VAL A 198 3.58 -5.54 0.29
C VAL A 198 2.88 -6.06 -0.95
N VAL A 199 1.59 -6.37 -0.83
CA VAL A 199 0.77 -6.83 -1.96
C VAL A 199 -0.31 -5.81 -2.25
N ALA A 200 -0.47 -5.46 -3.51
CA ALA A 200 -1.52 -4.57 -3.99
C ALA A 200 -2.47 -5.33 -4.92
N ILE A 201 -3.77 -5.12 -4.77
CA ILE A 201 -4.83 -5.85 -5.50
C ILE A 201 -5.73 -4.82 -6.21
N ASP A 202 -5.66 -4.77 -7.54
CA ASP A 202 -6.58 -4.03 -8.42
C ASP A 202 -7.09 -4.93 -9.55
N ILE A 203 -7.76 -6.02 -9.17
CA ILE A 203 -8.46 -6.90 -10.13
C ILE A 203 -9.87 -6.39 -10.45
N ASN A 204 -10.26 -5.25 -9.89
CA ASN A 204 -11.64 -4.83 -9.75
C ASN A 204 -12.09 -3.92 -10.90
N GLY A 205 -12.13 -4.50 -12.10
CA GLY A 205 -12.91 -4.01 -13.24
C GLY A 205 -14.40 -4.30 -13.01
N ASN A 206 -15.03 -5.09 -13.89
CA ASN A 206 -16.42 -5.57 -13.72
C ASN A 206 -16.52 -6.81 -12.80
N ARG A 207 -15.60 -7.00 -11.85
CA ARG A 207 -15.59 -8.21 -11.00
C ARG A 207 -16.42 -7.98 -9.75
N GLU A 208 -17.11 -9.03 -9.32
CA GLU A 208 -17.91 -9.03 -8.10
C GLU A 208 -17.00 -9.07 -6.86
N LEU A 209 -17.58 -8.67 -5.71
CA LEU A 209 -16.89 -8.66 -4.41
C LEU A 209 -16.23 -10.00 -4.08
N GLU A 210 -16.87 -11.12 -4.42
CA GLU A 210 -16.40 -12.48 -4.18
C GLU A 210 -15.00 -12.73 -4.77
N ALA A 211 -14.76 -12.30 -6.01
CA ALA A 211 -13.45 -12.47 -6.64
C ALA A 211 -12.33 -11.69 -5.92
N VAL A 212 -12.65 -10.55 -5.30
CA VAL A 212 -11.71 -9.77 -4.48
C VAL A 212 -11.43 -10.49 -3.16
N GLU A 213 -12.47 -11.04 -2.52
CA GLU A 213 -12.35 -11.80 -1.28
C GLU A 213 -11.56 -13.10 -1.48
N ASP A 214 -11.80 -13.82 -2.58
CA ASP A 214 -11.04 -15.02 -2.96
C ASP A 214 -9.57 -14.69 -3.23
N CYS A 215 -9.31 -13.66 -4.04
CA CYS A 215 -7.94 -13.22 -4.33
C CYS A 215 -7.20 -12.84 -3.03
N LEU A 216 -7.86 -12.08 -2.16
CA LEU A 216 -7.32 -11.70 -0.87
C LEU A 216 -7.02 -12.93 0.00
N LYS A 217 -7.96 -13.87 0.12
CA LYS A 217 -7.78 -15.10 0.88
C LYS A 217 -6.54 -15.87 0.40
N ARG A 218 -6.42 -16.10 -0.90
CA ARG A 218 -5.26 -16.80 -1.49
C ARG A 218 -3.94 -16.09 -1.20
N VAL A 219 -3.91 -14.77 -1.32
CA VAL A 219 -2.73 -13.96 -0.97
C VAL A 219 -2.35 -14.12 0.50
N LEU A 220 -3.32 -14.06 1.41
CA LEU A 220 -3.07 -14.15 2.85
C LEU A 220 -2.55 -15.54 3.25
N GLU A 221 -3.17 -16.59 2.71
CA GLU A 221 -2.81 -17.99 3.00
C GLU A 221 -1.45 -18.38 2.39
N CYS A 222 -1.19 -18.00 1.13
CA CYS A 222 0.02 -18.44 0.44
C CYS A 222 1.23 -17.52 0.70
N TRP A 223 1.02 -16.21 0.83
CA TRP A 223 2.11 -15.23 0.82
C TRP A 223 2.33 -14.51 2.14
N VAL A 224 1.37 -14.53 3.06
CA VAL A 224 1.46 -13.92 4.40
C VAL A 224 2.12 -12.51 4.38
N PRO A 225 1.62 -11.58 3.55
CA PRO A 225 2.24 -10.26 3.39
C PRO A 225 2.17 -9.42 4.67
N LYS A 226 3.13 -8.50 4.86
CA LYS A 226 3.04 -7.54 5.98
C LYS A 226 1.91 -6.53 5.78
N LEU A 227 1.56 -6.24 4.53
CA LEU A 227 0.56 -5.25 4.17
C LEU A 227 -0.11 -5.65 2.87
N VAL A 228 -1.44 -5.60 2.84
CA VAL A 228 -2.23 -5.69 1.62
C VAL A 228 -2.92 -4.36 1.35
N ILE A 229 -2.92 -3.90 0.12
CA ILE A 229 -3.60 -2.69 -0.33
C ILE A 229 -4.59 -3.09 -1.41
N VAL A 230 -5.89 -2.91 -1.17
CA VAL A 230 -6.95 -3.40 -2.05
C VAL A 230 -7.70 -2.21 -2.62
N LYS A 231 -7.83 -2.16 -3.95
CA LYS A 231 -8.78 -1.25 -4.61
C LYS A 231 -10.10 -1.98 -4.86
N SER A 232 -11.12 -1.62 -4.10
CA SER A 232 -12.46 -2.20 -4.28
C SER A 232 -13.54 -1.31 -3.68
N ARG A 233 -14.43 -0.80 -4.55
CA ARG A 233 -15.62 -0.04 -4.11
C ARG A 233 -16.57 -0.91 -3.27
N SER A 234 -16.81 -2.15 -3.69
CA SER A 234 -17.72 -3.07 -3.01
C SER A 234 -17.20 -3.50 -1.63
N LEU A 235 -15.91 -3.82 -1.52
CA LEU A 235 -15.32 -4.18 -0.22
C LEU A 235 -15.31 -2.97 0.72
N TYR A 236 -14.99 -1.79 0.19
CA TYR A 236 -15.02 -0.55 0.95
C TYR A 236 -16.45 -0.23 1.47
N ALA A 237 -17.48 -0.43 0.65
CA ALA A 237 -18.88 -0.27 1.05
C ALA A 237 -19.27 -1.26 2.16
N LYS A 238 -18.95 -2.55 2.00
CA LYS A 238 -19.19 -3.60 3.01
C LYS A 238 -18.53 -3.28 4.36
N MET A 239 -17.28 -2.78 4.35
CA MET A 239 -16.61 -2.34 5.58
C MET A 239 -17.34 -1.17 6.27
N THR A 240 -18.02 -0.32 5.51
CA THR A 240 -18.80 0.80 6.05
C THR A 240 -20.06 0.32 6.74
N GLU A 241 -20.79 -0.60 6.13
CA GLU A 241 -21.99 -1.20 6.70
C GLU A 241 -21.70 -1.95 8.00
N LEU A 242 -20.54 -2.61 8.07
CA LEU A 242 -20.10 -3.37 9.24
C LEU A 242 -19.35 -2.54 10.30
N ASN A 243 -19.18 -1.22 10.10
CA ASN A 243 -18.40 -0.33 10.99
C ASN A 243 -16.95 -0.78 11.25
N ILE A 244 -16.32 -1.42 10.26
CA ILE A 244 -14.96 -1.97 10.39
C ILE A 244 -13.92 -0.89 10.10
N GLY A 245 -12.87 -0.84 10.93
CA GLY A 245 -11.67 -0.04 10.67
C GLY A 245 -11.83 1.45 10.96
N ASN A 246 -12.79 1.83 11.82
CA ASN A 246 -12.96 3.21 12.29
C ASN A 246 -12.15 3.51 13.58
N ASP A 247 -11.70 2.50 14.30
CA ASP A 247 -10.97 2.66 15.57
C ASP A 247 -9.45 2.58 15.34
N VAL A 248 -8.73 3.64 15.72
CA VAL A 248 -7.25 3.71 15.77
C VAL A 248 -6.83 4.34 17.09
#